data_AF-A0A5U9SFZ1-F1
#
_entry.id   AF-A0A5U9SFZ1-F1
#
_cell.length_a   1.000
_cell.length_b   1.000
_cell.length_c   1.000
_cell.angle_alpha   90.00
_cell.angle_beta   90.00
_cell.angle_gamma   90.00
#
_symmetry.space_group_name_H-M   'P 1'
#
loop_
_entity.id
_entity.type
_entity.pdbx_description
1 polymer ?
#
loop_
_entity_poly.entity_id
_entity_poly.type
_entity_poly.pdbx_seq_one_letter_code
_entity_poly.pdbx_strand_id
1 'polypeptide(L)'
;MFTVKTIINGVTHICEQPSISIARAGSETFADTLKLTHNSASPDFVYWLPAIYEDSEMTKALQEEELVISDRTDVLDTDAIAIIIEEYPSKNYPGVGDGCRYQFVYPGDQVYVMNSCGSTIETVK
;
A
#
# COMPACT_ATOMS: atom_id res chain seq x y z
N MET A 1 -12.31 11.14 4.77
CA MET A 1 -12.21 10.03 5.74
C MET A 1 -13.02 8.87 5.20
N PHE A 2 -12.39 7.71 5.10
CA PHE A 2 -12.99 6.47 4.67
C PHE A 2 -12.84 5.43 5.78
N THR A 3 -13.84 4.58 5.95
CA THR A 3 -13.70 3.36 6.74
C THR A 3 -13.35 2.23 5.79
N VAL A 4 -12.20 1.60 6.00
CA VAL A 4 -11.70 0.52 5.15
C VAL A 4 -11.78 -0.77 5.95
N LYS A 5 -12.57 -1.72 5.45
CA LYS A 5 -12.64 -3.08 5.96
C LYS A 5 -11.94 -4.00 4.98
N THR A 6 -10.93 -4.72 5.47
CA THR A 6 -10.29 -5.80 4.72
C THR A 6 -10.62 -7.13 5.39
N ILE A 7 -10.76 -8.17 4.58
CA ILE A 7 -10.82 -9.57 4.98
C ILE A 7 -9.72 -10.26 4.20
N ILE A 8 -8.55 -10.44 4.81
CA ILE A 8 -7.36 -10.98 4.17
C ILE A 8 -6.95 -12.22 4.94
N ASN A 9 -6.78 -13.34 4.24
CA ASN A 9 -6.48 -14.64 4.86
C ASN A 9 -7.42 -15.00 6.04
N GLY A 10 -8.72 -14.71 5.88
CA GLY A 10 -9.74 -14.94 6.90
C GLY A 10 -9.72 -13.97 8.10
N VAL A 11 -8.73 -13.07 8.19
CA VAL A 11 -8.64 -12.05 9.24
C VAL A 11 -9.36 -10.78 8.79
N THR A 12 -10.27 -10.29 9.63
CA THR A 12 -10.94 -9.01 9.40
C THR A 12 -10.19 -7.88 10.09
N HIS A 13 -9.82 -6.86 9.33
CA HIS A 13 -9.26 -5.62 9.86
C HIS A 13 -10.14 -4.43 9.43
N ILE A 14 -10.37 -3.49 10.34
CA ILE A 14 -11.18 -2.29 10.10
C ILE A 14 -10.40 -1.09 10.60
N CYS A 15 -10.18 -0.11 9.74
CA CYS A 15 -9.48 1.12 10.10
C CYS A 15 -10.10 2.34 9.40
N GLU A 16 -9.80 3.52 9.93
CA GLU A 16 -10.11 4.79 9.27
C GLU A 16 -8.89 5.29 8.52
N GLN A 17 -9.11 5.79 7.30
CA GLN A 17 -8.07 6.29 6.43
C GLN A 17 -8.47 7.66 5.85
N PRO A 18 -7.59 8.67 5.88
CA PRO A 18 -7.89 9.99 5.32
C PRO A 18 -8.07 9.93 3.79
N SER A 19 -7.24 9.13 3.14
CA SER A 19 -7.23 8.80 1.71
C SER A 19 -6.94 7.31 1.52
N ILE A 20 -7.34 6.76 0.38
CA ILE A 20 -7.01 5.39 -0.03
C ILE A 20 -7.03 5.32 -1.56
N SER A 21 -6.07 4.61 -2.13
CA SER A 21 -6.03 4.29 -3.55
C SER A 21 -6.06 2.77 -3.72
N ILE A 22 -6.79 2.29 -4.74
CA ILE A 22 -6.85 0.86 -5.07
C ILE A 22 -6.38 0.70 -6.52
N ALA A 23 -5.16 0.20 -6.69
CA ALA A 23 -4.62 -0.12 -8.00
C ALA A 23 -5.13 -1.51 -8.39
N ARG A 24 -6.03 -1.58 -9.37
CA ARG A 24 -6.54 -2.87 -9.88
C ARG A 24 -5.56 -3.50 -10.86
N ALA A 25 -5.56 -4.82 -10.94
CA ALA A 25 -4.80 -5.55 -11.95
C ALA A 25 -5.06 -4.97 -13.36
N GLY A 26 -4.00 -4.75 -14.12
CA GLY A 26 -4.05 -4.10 -15.44
C GLY A 26 -3.93 -2.58 -15.44
N SER A 27 -3.95 -1.91 -14.28
CA SER A 27 -3.62 -0.48 -14.20
C SER A 27 -2.10 -0.23 -14.23
N GLU A 28 -1.70 0.97 -14.68
CA GLU A 28 -0.28 1.39 -14.70
C GLU A 28 0.31 1.38 -13.29
N THR A 29 -0.40 1.94 -12.30
CA THR A 29 0.01 1.94 -10.89
C THR A 29 0.23 0.53 -10.34
N PHE A 30 -0.59 -0.44 -10.74
CA PHE A 30 -0.41 -1.84 -10.35
C PHE A 30 0.89 -2.41 -10.94
N ALA A 31 1.13 -2.17 -12.23
CA ALA A 31 2.35 -2.60 -12.90
C ALA A 31 3.61 -1.95 -12.31
N ASP A 32 3.55 -0.66 -11.96
CA ASP A 32 4.67 0.04 -11.34
C ASP A 32 4.95 -0.45 -9.92
N THR A 33 3.90 -0.79 -9.16
CA THR A 33 4.06 -1.38 -7.83
C THR A 33 4.68 -2.78 -7.89
N LEU A 34 4.35 -3.57 -8.91
CA LEU A 34 5.02 -4.86 -9.15
C LEU A 34 6.50 -4.69 -9.50
N LYS A 35 6.87 -3.64 -10.26
CA LYS A 35 8.29 -3.32 -10.50
C LYS A 35 9.01 -2.94 -9.21
N LEU A 36 8.36 -2.17 -8.33
CA LEU A 36 8.94 -1.80 -7.03
C LEU A 36 9.22 -3.04 -6.17
N THR A 37 8.38 -4.06 -6.28
CA THR A 37 8.37 -5.26 -5.42
C THR A 37 8.92 -6.51 -6.10
N HIS A 38 9.61 -6.35 -7.24
CA HIS A 38 10.11 -7.42 -8.10
C HIS A 38 11.05 -8.44 -7.43
N ASN A 39 11.59 -8.09 -6.26
CA ASN A 39 12.45 -8.90 -5.42
C ASN A 39 11.66 -9.92 -4.56
N SER A 40 10.33 -9.90 -4.61
CA SER A 40 9.45 -10.92 -4.05
C SER A 40 8.59 -11.55 -5.15
N ALA A 41 8.41 -12.87 -5.09
CA ALA A 41 7.50 -13.60 -5.96
C ALA A 41 6.06 -13.64 -5.42
N SER A 42 5.81 -13.21 -4.18
CA SER A 42 4.50 -13.28 -3.53
C SER A 42 4.30 -12.20 -2.46
N PRO A 43 4.48 -10.91 -2.81
CA PRO A 43 4.42 -9.82 -1.85
C PRO A 43 3.02 -9.69 -1.25
N ASP A 44 2.91 -9.73 0.08
CA ASP A 44 1.65 -9.53 0.79
C ASP A 44 1.52 -8.07 1.24
N PHE A 45 2.54 -7.61 1.95
CA PHE A 45 2.58 -6.31 2.58
C PHE A 45 3.93 -5.66 2.35
N VAL A 46 3.91 -4.40 1.93
CA VAL A 46 5.11 -3.65 1.61
C VAL A 46 5.06 -2.28 2.25
N TYR A 47 6.19 -1.89 2.81
CA TYR A 47 6.41 -0.59 3.41
C TYR A 47 7.59 0.08 2.70
N TRP A 48 7.33 1.20 2.02
CA TRP A 48 8.34 1.99 1.32
C TRP A 48 8.45 3.39 1.90
N LEU A 49 9.64 3.73 2.40
CA LEU A 49 10.01 5.06 2.87
C LEU A 49 10.99 5.71 1.89
N PRO A 50 10.73 6.94 1.41
CA PRO A 50 11.72 7.65 0.60
C PRO A 50 12.94 8.06 1.43
N ALA A 51 14.06 8.27 0.73
CA ALA A 51 15.18 9.01 1.32
C ALA A 51 14.78 10.47 1.57
N ILE A 52 15.21 11.02 2.70
CA ILE A 52 14.97 12.42 3.11
C ILE A 52 16.32 13.06 3.38
N TYR A 53 16.55 14.25 2.83
CA TYR A 53 17.81 14.97 2.93
C TYR A 53 17.61 16.30 3.66
N GLU A 54 18.64 16.74 4.38
CA GLU A 54 18.67 18.05 5.05
C GLU A 54 18.89 19.20 4.07
N ASP A 55 19.58 18.92 2.97
CA ASP A 55 19.96 19.89 1.95
C ASP A 55 19.32 19.60 0.58
N SER A 56 19.19 20.64 -0.25
CA SER A 56 18.65 20.51 -1.60
C SER A 56 19.60 19.79 -2.57
N GLU A 57 20.87 19.67 -2.21
CA GLU A 57 21.90 18.99 -3.00
C GLU A 57 21.90 17.47 -2.76
N MET A 58 21.09 16.97 -1.82
CA MET A 58 20.94 15.56 -1.47
C MET A 58 22.26 14.90 -1.00
N THR A 59 23.06 15.65 -0.26
CA THR A 59 24.38 15.17 0.22
C THR A 59 24.36 14.74 1.68
N LYS A 60 23.38 15.21 2.46
CA LYS A 60 23.24 14.91 3.88
C LYS A 60 21.89 14.25 4.17
N ALA A 61 21.87 12.93 4.17
CA ALA A 61 20.68 12.14 4.47
C ALA A 61 20.27 12.27 5.95
N LEU A 62 18.99 12.60 6.17
CA LEU A 62 18.29 12.51 7.45
C LEU A 62 17.63 11.14 7.62
N GLN A 63 17.25 10.51 6.51
CA GLN A 63 16.69 9.17 6.40
C GLN A 63 17.12 8.59 5.06
N GLU A 64 17.61 7.35 5.05
CA GLU A 64 17.87 6.61 3.81
C GLU A 64 16.57 6.00 3.28
N GLU A 65 16.51 5.71 1.98
CA GLU A 65 15.37 4.97 1.42
C GLU A 65 15.30 3.57 2.04
N GLU A 66 14.09 3.15 2.41
CA GLU A 66 13.85 1.82 2.98
C GLU A 66 12.67 1.16 2.28
N LEU A 67 12.85 -0.11 1.88
CA LEU A 67 11.80 -0.95 1.32
C LEU A 67 11.77 -2.27 2.08
N VAL A 68 10.66 -2.51 2.79
CA VAL A 68 10.41 -3.75 3.52
C VAL A 68 9.27 -4.49 2.85
N ILE A 69 9.50 -5.76 2.49
CA ILE A 69 8.51 -6.63 1.86
C ILE A 69 8.28 -7.85 2.75
N SER A 70 7.01 -8.17 2.99
CA SER A 70 6.58 -9.42 3.59
C SER A 70 5.91 -10.28 2.52
N ASP A 71 6.20 -11.57 2.53
CA ASP A 71 5.65 -12.53 1.57
C ASP A 71 4.46 -13.29 2.16
N ARG A 72 3.54 -13.71 1.29
CA ARG A 72 2.45 -14.64 1.60
C ARG A 72 2.72 -15.99 0.95
N THR A 73 2.36 -17.05 1.68
CA THR A 73 2.42 -18.43 1.15
C THR A 73 1.24 -18.70 0.22
N ASP A 74 1.42 -19.67 -0.68
CA ASP A 74 0.35 -20.23 -1.51
C ASP A 74 -0.27 -19.26 -2.53
N VAL A 75 0.41 -18.16 -2.84
CA VAL A 75 0.06 -17.19 -3.89
C VAL A 75 1.32 -16.76 -4.64
N LEU A 76 1.16 -16.25 -5.85
CA LEU A 76 2.20 -15.56 -6.61
C LEU A 76 1.80 -14.10 -6.86
N ASP A 77 2.76 -13.22 -7.09
CA ASP A 77 2.53 -11.82 -7.50
C ASP A 77 1.56 -11.70 -8.69
N THR A 78 1.63 -12.64 -9.64
CA THR A 78 0.72 -12.73 -10.79
C THR A 78 -0.73 -13.05 -10.42
N ASP A 79 -0.98 -13.59 -9.24
CA ASP A 79 -2.33 -13.89 -8.75
C ASP A 79 -3.01 -12.65 -8.16
N ALA A 80 -2.25 -11.59 -7.82
CA ALA A 80 -2.81 -10.40 -7.19
C ALA A 80 -3.87 -9.73 -8.09
N ILE A 81 -5.03 -9.42 -7.51
CA ILE A 81 -6.16 -8.81 -8.22
C ILE A 81 -6.24 -7.30 -8.02
N ALA A 82 -5.67 -6.80 -6.92
CA ALA A 82 -5.53 -5.38 -6.63
C ALA A 82 -4.43 -5.15 -5.60
N ILE A 83 -4.05 -3.88 -5.43
CA ILE A 83 -3.15 -3.42 -4.39
C ILE A 83 -3.81 -2.22 -3.72
N ILE A 84 -3.98 -2.29 -2.40
CA ILE A 84 -4.38 -1.15 -1.58
C ILE A 84 -3.13 -0.31 -1.34
N ILE A 85 -3.21 0.98 -1.65
CA ILE A 85 -2.13 1.94 -1.48
C ILE A 85 -2.56 2.99 -0.48
N GLU A 86 -1.77 3.13 0.58
CA GLU A 86 -1.96 4.13 1.63
C GLU A 86 -0.69 4.96 1.76
N GLU A 87 -0.84 6.27 1.56
CA GLU A 87 0.22 7.25 1.81
C GLU A 87 0.25 7.60 3.30
N TYR A 88 1.44 7.62 3.88
CA TYR A 88 1.64 8.04 5.25
C TYR A 88 2.66 9.18 5.29
N PRO A 89 2.23 10.40 5.66
CA PRO A 89 3.14 11.52 5.74
C PRO A 89 4.12 11.34 6.89
N SER A 90 5.37 11.74 6.65
CA SER A 90 6.39 11.72 7.70
C SER A 90 6.00 12.70 8.81
N LYS A 91 5.86 12.18 10.04
CA LYS A 91 5.62 13.02 11.23
C LYS A 91 6.85 13.79 11.66
N ASN A 92 8.03 13.23 11.41
CA ASN A 92 9.31 13.82 11.80
C ASN A 92 9.75 14.89 10.79
N TYR A 93 9.39 14.72 9.51
CA TYR A 93 9.75 15.64 8.42
C TYR A 93 8.52 15.95 7.55
N PRO A 94 7.59 16.81 8.02
CA PRO A 94 6.37 17.11 7.28
C PRO A 94 6.66 17.79 5.93
N GLY A 95 6.02 17.31 4.85
CA GLY A 95 6.08 17.92 3.53
C GLY A 95 7.34 17.59 2.70
N VAL A 96 8.18 16.66 3.17
CA VAL A 96 9.46 16.32 2.52
C VAL A 96 9.46 14.94 1.85
N GLY A 97 8.28 14.30 1.76
CA GLY A 97 8.08 12.98 1.14
C GLY A 97 7.21 12.09 2.01
N ASP A 98 6.13 11.58 1.44
CA ASP A 98 5.24 10.63 2.11
C ASP A 98 5.71 9.23 1.76
N GLY A 99 5.75 8.35 2.75
CA GLY A 99 5.98 6.93 2.48
C GLY A 99 4.68 6.26 2.04
N CYS A 100 4.82 5.08 1.46
CA CYS A 100 3.68 4.31 0.95
C CYS A 100 3.63 2.92 1.56
N ARG A 101 2.41 2.49 1.86
CA ARG A 101 2.10 1.13 2.30
C ARG A 101 1.29 0.48 1.20
N TYR A 102 1.74 -0.69 0.77
CA TYR A 102 1.07 -1.49 -0.24
C TYR A 102 0.60 -2.78 0.41
N GLN A 103 -0.69 -3.08 0.32
CA GLN A 103 -1.25 -4.36 0.71
C GLN A 103 -1.79 -5.03 -0.55
N PHE A 104 -1.19 -6.14 -0.94
CA PHE A 104 -1.64 -6.96 -2.04
C PHE A 104 -2.93 -7.68 -1.64
N VAL A 105 -3.84 -7.76 -2.61
CA VAL A 105 -5.14 -8.40 -2.47
C VAL A 105 -5.16 -9.57 -3.45
N TYR A 106 -5.36 -10.77 -2.92
CA TYR A 106 -5.35 -12.02 -3.68
C TYR A 106 -6.76 -12.61 -3.81
N PRO A 107 -6.98 -13.58 -4.73
CA PRO A 107 -8.27 -14.23 -4.88
C PRO A 107 -8.76 -14.82 -3.56
N GLY A 108 -9.99 -14.47 -3.17
CA GLY A 108 -10.60 -14.88 -1.90
C GLY A 108 -10.49 -13.85 -0.77
N ASP A 109 -9.59 -12.87 -0.90
CA ASP A 109 -9.58 -11.70 -0.02
C ASP A 109 -10.71 -10.74 -0.41
N GLN A 110 -11.10 -9.87 0.52
CA GLN A 110 -12.16 -8.88 0.27
C GLN A 110 -11.79 -7.52 0.84
N VAL A 111 -12.11 -6.47 0.10
CA VAL A 111 -11.92 -5.08 0.52
C VAL A 111 -13.23 -4.34 0.35
N TYR A 112 -13.61 -3.57 1.37
CA TYR A 112 -14.77 -2.70 1.36
C TYR A 112 -14.34 -1.31 1.82
N VAL A 113 -14.54 -0.31 0.97
CA VAL A 113 -14.31 1.09 1.32
C VAL A 113 -15.66 1.77 1.50
N MET A 114 -15.85 2.38 2.66
CA MET A 114 -17.06 3.10 3.01
C MET A 114 -16.77 4.59 3.18
N ASN A 115 -17.69 5.43 2.71
CA ASN A 115 -17.63 6.86 2.99
C ASN A 115 -18.10 7.18 4.42
N SER A 116 -18.02 8.45 4.82
CA SER A 116 -18.41 8.91 6.16
C SER A 116 -19.90 8.72 6.50
N CYS A 117 -20.75 8.43 5.51
CA CYS A 117 -22.17 8.13 5.71
C CYS A 117 -22.44 6.63 5.89
N GLY A 118 -21.39 5.79 5.92
CA GLY A 118 -21.49 4.34 6.02
C GLY A 118 -21.90 3.64 4.72
N SER A 119 -21.92 4.35 3.59
CA SER A 119 -22.18 3.72 2.29
C SER A 119 -20.90 3.12 1.72
N THR A 120 -20.96 1.86 1.28
CA THR A 120 -19.87 1.24 0.53
C THR A 120 -19.77 1.89 -0.85
N ILE A 121 -18.61 2.45 -1.15
CA ILE A 121 -18.32 3.17 -2.40
C ILE A 121 -17.37 2.42 -3.32
N GLU A 122 -16.63 1.44 -2.80
CA GLU A 122 -15.68 0.62 -3.57
C GLU A 122 -15.56 -0.77 -2.94
N THR A 123 -15.41 -1.80 -3.78
CA THR A 123 -15.22 -3.18 -3.33
C THR A 123 -14.24 -3.96 -4.21
N VAL A 124 -13.35 -4.74 -3.60
CA VAL A 124 -12.51 -5.74 -4.27
C VAL A 124 -12.84 -7.12 -3.72
N LYS A 125 -12.95 -8.12 -4.60
CA LYS A 125 -13.28 -9.52 -4.29
C LYS A 125 -12.63 -10.45 -5.31
#